data_AF-A0A8H6KB46-F1
#
_entry.id   AF-A0A8H6KB46-F1
#
_cell.length_a   1.000
_cell.length_b   1.000
_cell.length_c   1.000
_cell.angle_alpha   90.00
_cell.angle_beta   90.00
_cell.angle_gamma   90.00
#
_symmetry.space_group_name_H-M   'P 1'
#
loop_
_entity.id
_entity.type
_entity.pdbx_description
1 polymer ?
#
loop_
_entity_poly.entity_id
_entity_poly.type
_entity_poly.pdbx_seq_one_letter_code
_entity_poly.pdbx_strand_id
1 'polypeptide(L)'
;MPRGLNAARKLRLNRKDQKWADLGYKKRALGTAFKSSPFGGSSHAKGIVLEKVGVEAKQPNSAIRKCVRVQLIKNGKKVTAFVPNDGCLNFVDENDEVLLAGFGRKGKAKGDIPGVRFKVVKVSGVGLLALWKEKKEKPRS
;
A
#
# COMPACT_ATOMS: atom_id res chain seq x y z
N MET A 1 1.54 -13.22 -38.70
CA MET A 1 0.29 -13.94 -38.34
C MET A 1 -0.21 -14.69 -39.56
N PRO A 2 -0.70 -15.94 -39.43
CA PRO A 2 -1.36 -16.64 -40.54
C PRO A 2 -2.66 -15.95 -40.93
N ARG A 3 -2.96 -15.85 -42.23
CA ARG A 3 -4.16 -15.19 -42.79
C ARG A 3 -5.16 -16.15 -43.43
N GLY A 4 -4.93 -17.47 -43.36
CA GLY A 4 -5.81 -18.47 -43.95
C GLY A 4 -7.13 -18.61 -43.19
N LEU A 5 -8.21 -18.95 -43.91
CA LEU A 5 -9.57 -19.11 -43.39
C LEU A 5 -9.66 -20.14 -42.25
N ASN A 6 -8.84 -21.20 -42.30
CA ASN A 6 -8.79 -22.26 -41.28
C ASN A 6 -7.68 -22.06 -40.21
N ALA A 7 -7.11 -20.87 -40.08
CA ALA A 7 -5.99 -20.61 -39.16
C ALA A 7 -6.40 -20.23 -37.71
N ALA A 8 -7.70 -20.28 -37.39
CA ALA A 8 -8.26 -19.79 -36.11
C ALA A 8 -7.57 -20.39 -34.87
N ARG A 9 -7.29 -21.70 -34.87
CA ARG A 9 -6.63 -22.38 -33.74
C ARG A 9 -5.25 -21.79 -33.45
N LYS A 10 -4.43 -21.59 -34.48
CA LYS A 10 -3.08 -21.04 -34.36
C LYS A 10 -3.10 -19.59 -33.87
N LEU A 11 -4.03 -18.78 -34.38
CA LEU A 11 -4.23 -17.39 -33.93
C LEU A 11 -4.60 -17.32 -32.44
N ARG A 12 -5.51 -18.19 -31.98
CA ARG A 12 -5.92 -18.24 -30.56
C ARG A 12 -4.79 -18.65 -29.64
N LEU A 13 -4.04 -19.70 -29.99
CA LEU A 13 -2.90 -20.18 -29.19
C LEU A 13 -1.81 -19.12 -29.09
N ASN A 14 -1.41 -18.54 -30.23
CA ASN A 14 -0.43 -17.44 -30.25
C ASN A 14 -0.88 -16.28 -29.36
N ARG A 15 -2.16 -15.88 -29.41
CA ARG A 15 -2.67 -14.80 -28.55
C ARG A 15 -2.63 -15.20 -27.07
N LYS A 16 -2.97 -16.45 -26.72
CA LYS A 16 -2.90 -16.96 -25.35
C LYS A 16 -1.48 -16.88 -24.79
N ASP A 17 -0.50 -17.29 -25.58
CA ASP A 17 0.91 -17.32 -25.17
C ASP A 17 1.47 -15.90 -25.03
N GLN A 18 1.21 -15.04 -26.02
CA GLN A 18 1.62 -13.64 -25.98
C GLN A 18 0.95 -12.84 -24.85
N LYS A 19 -0.22 -13.27 -24.37
CA LYS A 19 -0.91 -12.63 -23.24
C LYS A 19 -0.09 -12.67 -21.95
N TRP A 20 0.79 -13.66 -21.80
CA TRP A 20 1.66 -13.79 -20.63
C TRP A 20 2.77 -12.73 -20.56
N ALA A 21 3.11 -12.10 -21.68
CA ALA A 21 4.03 -10.96 -21.71
C ALA A 21 3.39 -9.69 -21.11
N ASP A 22 2.05 -9.59 -21.10
CA ASP A 22 1.35 -8.50 -20.42
C ASP A 22 1.42 -8.66 -18.90
N LEU A 23 2.07 -7.69 -18.23
CA LEU A 23 2.27 -7.71 -16.78
C LEU A 23 0.95 -7.70 -16.00
N GLY A 24 -0.07 -6.99 -16.51
CA GLY A 24 -1.39 -6.92 -15.88
C GLY A 24 -2.08 -8.27 -15.87
N TYR A 25 -2.12 -8.94 -17.02
CA TYR A 25 -2.63 -10.29 -17.18
C TYR A 25 -1.84 -11.28 -16.32
N LYS A 26 -0.51 -11.27 -16.39
CA LYS A 26 0.35 -12.16 -15.61
C LYS A 26 0.08 -12.05 -14.12
N LYS A 27 0.01 -10.84 -13.56
CA LYS A 27 -0.27 -10.61 -12.13
C LYS A 27 -1.66 -11.11 -11.71
N ARG A 28 -2.66 -10.93 -12.58
CA ARG A 28 -4.03 -11.39 -12.33
C ARG A 28 -4.11 -12.92 -12.39
N ALA A 29 -3.60 -13.53 -13.45
CA ALA A 29 -3.63 -14.98 -13.68
C ALA A 29 -2.85 -15.75 -12.60
N LEU A 30 -1.70 -15.22 -12.14
CA LEU A 30 -0.91 -15.84 -11.08
C LEU A 30 -1.45 -15.58 -9.66
N GLY A 31 -2.50 -14.76 -9.51
CA GLY A 31 -3.06 -14.40 -8.21
C GLY A 31 -2.07 -13.66 -7.30
N THR A 32 -1.13 -12.89 -7.87
CA THR A 32 -0.06 -12.23 -7.11
C THR A 32 -0.59 -11.33 -5.98
N ALA A 33 -1.76 -10.70 -6.20
CA ALA A 33 -2.40 -9.83 -5.22
C ALA A 33 -2.76 -10.55 -3.91
N PHE A 34 -3.10 -11.84 -3.97
CA PHE A 34 -3.49 -12.62 -2.78
C PHE A 34 -2.28 -13.23 -2.09
N LYS A 35 -1.27 -13.65 -2.86
CA LYS A 35 -0.07 -14.32 -2.32
C LYS A 35 0.92 -13.35 -1.68
N SER A 36 1.35 -12.32 -2.42
CA SER A 36 2.49 -11.48 -2.01
C SER A 36 2.11 -10.11 -1.49
N SER A 37 0.91 -9.59 -1.81
CA SER A 37 0.49 -8.29 -1.28
C SER A 37 0.27 -8.36 0.24
N PRO A 38 0.81 -7.43 1.03
CA PRO A 38 0.52 -7.35 2.46
C PRO A 38 -0.97 -7.20 2.75
N PHE A 39 -1.73 -6.54 1.86
CA PHE A 39 -3.17 -6.38 2.02
C PHE A 39 -3.98 -7.57 1.49
N GLY A 40 -3.37 -8.62 0.94
CA GLY A 40 -4.12 -9.79 0.45
C GLY A 40 -5.24 -9.45 -0.53
N GLY A 41 -5.05 -8.45 -1.39
CA GLY A 41 -6.05 -8.00 -2.37
C GLY A 41 -7.05 -6.95 -1.89
N SER A 42 -7.11 -6.63 -0.59
CA SER A 42 -8.01 -5.58 -0.07
C SER A 42 -7.48 -4.17 -0.35
N SER A 43 -8.39 -3.18 -0.40
CA SER A 43 -8.05 -1.77 -0.62
C SER A 43 -7.35 -1.15 0.61
N HIS A 44 -7.80 -1.53 1.80
CA HIS A 44 -7.31 -1.08 3.10
C HIS A 44 -7.03 -2.26 4.01
N ALA A 45 -6.24 -2.05 5.05
CA ALA A 45 -6.02 -3.02 6.10
C ALA A 45 -5.83 -2.32 7.45
N LYS A 46 -6.40 -2.90 8.51
CA LYS A 46 -6.17 -2.45 9.88
C LYS A 46 -4.91 -3.12 10.45
N GLY A 47 -4.22 -2.40 11.31
CA GLY A 47 -2.99 -2.85 11.93
C GLY A 47 -2.72 -2.15 13.25
N ILE A 48 -1.79 -2.70 14.01
CA ILE A 48 -1.34 -2.17 15.30
C ILE A 48 0.04 -1.54 15.08
N VAL A 49 0.24 -0.34 15.61
CA VAL A 49 1.53 0.35 15.54
C VAL A 49 2.53 -0.34 16.47
N LEU A 50 3.72 -0.62 15.96
CA LEU A 50 4.83 -1.19 16.71
C LEU A 50 5.81 -0.12 17.18
N GLU A 51 6.22 0.78 16.29
CA GLU A 51 7.19 1.83 16.58
C GLU A 51 7.06 3.00 15.59
N LYS A 52 7.51 4.18 16.00
CA LYS A 52 7.64 5.36 15.15
C LYS A 52 9.00 5.32 14.45
N VAL A 53 9.03 5.49 13.12
CA VAL A 53 10.24 5.38 12.29
C VAL A 53 10.46 6.65 11.49
N GLY A 54 11.66 7.23 11.59
CA GLY A 54 12.12 8.27 10.66
C GLY A 54 12.79 7.64 9.45
N VAL A 55 12.23 7.86 8.26
CA VAL A 55 12.81 7.37 6.99
C VAL A 55 13.47 8.54 6.27
N GLU A 56 14.76 8.45 5.97
CA GLU A 56 15.46 9.47 5.19
C GLU A 56 14.93 9.52 3.75
N ALA A 57 14.76 10.73 3.24
CA ALA A 57 14.35 10.96 1.86
C ALA A 57 15.44 10.51 0.88
N LYS A 58 15.02 10.09 -0.32
CA LYS A 58 15.95 9.86 -1.42
C LYS A 58 16.55 11.18 -1.89
N GLN A 59 17.84 11.12 -2.23
CA GLN A 59 18.53 12.16 -2.99
C GLN A 59 17.71 12.54 -4.24
N PRO A 60 17.61 13.83 -4.61
CA PRO A 60 18.38 14.99 -4.15
C PRO A 60 17.82 15.72 -2.90
N ASN A 61 16.76 15.19 -2.29
CA ASN A 61 16.10 15.85 -1.16
C ASN A 61 16.78 15.48 0.16
N SER A 62 16.81 16.42 1.11
CA SER A 62 17.21 16.18 2.50
C SER A 62 16.00 16.40 3.42
N ALA A 63 15.43 15.31 3.94
CA ALA A 63 14.31 15.35 4.88
C ALA A 63 14.14 14.00 5.59
N ILE A 64 13.63 14.04 6.83
CA ILE A 64 13.21 12.83 7.56
C ILE A 64 11.70 12.69 7.43
N ARG A 65 11.26 11.68 6.68
CA ARG A 65 9.85 11.34 6.46
C ARG A 65 9.33 10.53 7.64
N LYS A 66 8.36 11.10 8.37
CA LYS A 66 7.75 10.48 9.54
C LYS A 66 6.87 9.30 9.11
N CYS A 67 7.25 8.10 9.53
CA CYS A 67 6.58 6.84 9.23
C CYS A 67 6.31 6.08 10.52
N VAL A 68 5.50 5.02 10.42
CA VAL A 68 5.22 4.08 11.50
C VAL A 68 5.38 2.66 10.99
N ARG A 69 5.92 1.78 11.83
CA ARG A 69 5.96 0.35 11.58
C ARG A 69 4.69 -0.25 12.15
N VAL A 70 3.95 -0.98 11.32
CA VAL A 70 2.61 -1.48 11.65
C VAL A 70 2.55 -2.96 11.39
N GLN A 71 1.99 -3.72 12.33
CA GLN A 71 1.65 -5.12 12.14
C GLN A 71 0.19 -5.23 11.75
N LEU A 72 -0.08 -5.83 10.59
CA LEU A 72 -1.46 -6.03 10.13
C LEU A 72 -2.15 -7.10 10.98
N ILE A 73 -3.34 -6.78 11.50
CA ILE A 73 -4.10 -7.68 12.42
C ILE A 73 -4.45 -8.99 11.73
N LYS A 74 -4.86 -8.93 10.46
CA LYS A 74 -5.39 -10.09 9.73
C LYS A 74 -4.35 -11.15 9.35
N ASN A 75 -3.07 -10.80 9.26
CA ASN A 75 -2.05 -11.70 8.72
C ASN A 75 -0.68 -11.59 9.40
N GLY A 76 -0.56 -10.77 10.45
CA GLY A 76 0.68 -10.58 11.21
C GLY A 76 1.83 -9.96 10.42
N LYS A 77 1.64 -9.56 9.15
CA LYS A 77 2.71 -9.00 8.32
C LYS A 77 3.07 -7.60 8.80
N LYS A 78 4.37 -7.36 8.99
CA LYS A 78 4.92 -6.05 9.34
C LYS A 78 5.10 -5.21 8.08
N VAL A 79 4.60 -3.98 8.11
CA VAL A 79 4.70 -3.02 7.00
C VAL A 79 5.08 -1.64 7.53
N THR A 80 5.76 -0.85 6.71
CA THR A 80 6.00 0.57 7.00
C THR A 80 4.94 1.42 6.29
N ALA A 81 4.37 2.36 7.02
CA ALA A 81 3.38 3.30 6.51
C ALA A 81 3.77 4.73 6.82
N PHE A 82 3.57 5.62 5.86
CA PHE A 82 3.81 7.05 6.02
C PHE A 82 2.67 7.71 6.79
N VAL A 83 2.99 8.65 7.68
CA VAL A 83 2.02 9.51 8.34
C VAL A 83 1.94 10.83 7.56
N PRO A 84 0.83 11.12 6.88
CA PRO A 84 0.70 12.34 6.08
C PRO A 84 0.44 13.57 6.95
N ASN A 85 0.77 14.74 6.38
CA ASN A 85 0.66 16.08 6.97
C ASN A 85 1.61 16.31 8.15
N ASP A 86 1.87 17.58 8.45
CA ASP A 86 2.76 17.97 9.53
C ASP A 86 2.13 17.74 10.91
N GLY A 87 2.96 17.45 11.91
CA GLY A 87 2.53 17.20 13.30
C GLY A 87 1.70 15.93 13.53
N CYS A 88 1.26 15.24 12.46
CA CYS A 88 0.34 14.11 12.57
C CYS A 88 0.92 12.86 13.25
N LEU A 89 2.25 12.78 13.37
CA LEU A 89 2.92 11.72 14.13
C LEU A 89 2.59 11.80 15.63
N ASN A 90 2.25 12.99 16.14
CA ASN A 90 1.89 13.20 17.55
C ASN A 90 0.53 12.56 17.90
N PHE A 91 -0.33 12.31 16.91
CA PHE A 91 -1.61 11.65 17.13
C PHE A 91 -1.52 10.12 17.19
N VAL A 92 -0.40 9.55 16.72
CA VAL A 92 -0.21 8.11 16.64
C VAL A 92 0.73 7.69 17.74
N ASP A 93 0.31 6.75 18.58
CA ASP A 93 1.14 6.17 19.63
C ASP A 93 1.44 4.69 19.34
N GLU A 94 2.36 4.14 20.12
CA GLU A 94 2.63 2.71 20.07
C GLU A 94 1.39 1.93 20.52
N ASN A 95 1.17 0.76 19.95
CA ASN A 95 0.01 -0.10 20.20
C ASN A 95 -1.35 0.46 19.73
N ASP A 96 -1.41 1.67 19.14
CA ASP A 96 -2.64 2.19 18.54
C ASP A 96 -3.11 1.34 17.35
N GLU A 97 -4.43 1.24 17.19
CA GLU A 97 -5.03 0.70 15.98
C GLU A 97 -5.04 1.77 14.88
N VAL A 98 -4.47 1.43 13.72
CA VAL A 98 -4.43 2.30 12.54
C VAL A 98 -5.06 1.64 11.32
N LEU A 99 -5.72 2.45 10.50
CA LEU A 99 -6.19 2.04 9.18
C LEU A 99 -5.19 2.47 8.12
N LEU A 100 -4.66 1.50 7.38
CA LEU A 100 -3.71 1.72 6.29
C LEU A 100 -4.39 1.68 4.93
N ALA A 101 -3.88 2.52 4.00
CA ALA A 101 -4.25 2.52 2.59
C ALA A 101 -3.00 2.49 1.70
N GLY A 102 -3.17 2.03 0.46
CA GLY A 102 -2.13 2.17 -0.56
C GLY A 102 -1.92 3.62 -1.02
N PHE A 103 -0.73 3.92 -1.55
CA PHE A 103 -0.39 5.24 -2.09
C PHE A 103 -0.92 5.55 -3.50
N GLY A 104 -1.74 4.68 -4.09
CA GLY A 104 -2.29 4.86 -5.44
C GLY A 104 -1.34 4.46 -6.59
N ARG A 105 -0.05 4.17 -6.34
CA ARG A 105 0.91 3.74 -7.38
C ARG A 105 0.93 2.22 -7.62
N LYS A 106 -0.22 1.55 -7.52
CA LYS A 106 -0.40 0.09 -7.71
C LYS A 106 0.65 -0.75 -6.95
N GLY A 107 0.89 -0.41 -5.69
CA GLY A 107 1.84 -1.10 -4.83
C GLY A 107 3.31 -0.72 -5.05
N LYS A 108 3.60 0.42 -5.68
CA LYS A 108 4.95 1.02 -5.70
C LYS A 108 5.09 2.08 -4.60
N ALA A 109 6.33 2.36 -4.19
CA ALA A 109 6.62 3.46 -3.28
C ALA A 109 6.30 4.82 -3.92
N LYS A 110 5.99 5.82 -3.09
CA LYS A 110 5.59 7.16 -3.53
C LYS A 110 6.70 8.17 -3.29
N GLY A 111 6.98 8.99 -4.31
CA GLY A 111 7.87 10.14 -4.20
C GLY A 111 9.29 9.75 -3.79
N ASP A 112 9.82 10.52 -2.85
CA ASP A 112 11.16 10.40 -2.28
C ASP A 112 11.24 9.46 -1.08
N ILE A 113 10.15 8.76 -0.72
CA ILE A 113 10.13 7.88 0.45
C ILE A 113 10.56 6.46 0.02
N PRO A 114 11.77 5.99 0.39
CA PRO A 114 12.24 4.66 0.01
C PRO A 114 11.44 3.56 0.72
N GLY A 115 11.05 2.52 -0.02
CA GLY A 115 10.43 1.31 0.54
C GLY A 115 9.00 1.45 1.08
N VAL A 116 8.50 2.67 1.32
CA VAL A 116 7.17 2.89 1.90
C VAL A 116 6.08 2.91 0.83
N ARG A 117 5.15 1.96 0.92
CA ARG A 117 4.09 1.71 -0.09
C ARG A 117 2.69 2.09 0.40
N PHE A 118 2.56 2.36 1.69
CA PHE A 118 1.29 2.59 2.38
C PHE A 118 1.31 3.91 3.15
N LYS A 119 0.12 4.42 3.44
CA LYS A 119 -0.10 5.60 4.29
C LYS A 119 -1.14 5.31 5.36
N VAL A 120 -1.05 6.03 6.48
CA VAL A 120 -2.07 6.04 7.52
C VAL A 120 -3.26 6.90 7.08
N VAL A 121 -4.48 6.42 7.35
CA VAL A 121 -5.74 7.14 7.04
C VAL A 121 -6.54 7.43 8.30
N LYS A 122 -6.59 6.46 9.24
CA LYS A 122 -7.28 6.60 10.52
C LYS A 122 -6.40 6.11 11.65
N VAL A 123 -6.61 6.66 12.84
CA VAL A 123 -5.96 6.30 14.10
C VAL A 123 -7.07 6.19 15.14
N SER A 124 -7.11 5.09 15.89
CA SER A 124 -8.11 4.82 16.94
C SER A 124 -9.55 5.06 16.47
N GLY A 125 -9.87 4.62 15.25
CA GLY A 125 -11.19 4.78 14.62
C GLY A 125 -11.48 6.17 14.02
N VAL A 126 -10.69 7.19 14.34
CA VAL A 126 -10.87 8.58 13.88
C VAL A 126 -10.01 8.87 12.63
N GLY A 127 -10.55 9.63 11.69
CA GLY A 127 -9.82 10.04 10.50
C GLY A 127 -8.67 10.98 10.85
N LEU A 128 -7.46 10.69 10.36
CA LEU A 128 -6.27 11.50 10.63
C LEU A 128 -6.44 12.96 10.15
N LEU A 129 -7.13 13.14 9.01
CA LEU A 129 -7.47 14.47 8.51
C LEU A 129 -8.43 15.24 9.44
N ALA A 130 -9.32 14.53 10.15
CA ALA A 130 -10.25 15.15 11.09
C ALA A 130 -9.53 15.57 12.37
N LEU A 131 -8.58 14.76 12.86
CA LEU A 131 -7.69 15.11 13.97
C LEU A 131 -6.82 16.32 13.62
N TRP A 132 -6.21 16.31 12.43
CA TRP A 132 -5.33 17.39 11.97
C TRP A 132 -6.05 18.74 11.76
N LYS A 133 -7.33 18.70 11.38
CA LYS A 133 -8.17 19.91 11.23
C LYS A 133 -8.94 20.27 12.51
N GLU A 134 -8.64 19.61 13.63
CA GLU A 134 -9.29 19.83 14.93
C GLU A 134 -10.82 19.67 14.89
N LYS A 135 -11.33 18.90 13.92
CA LYS A 135 -12.77 18.61 13.80
C LYS A 135 -13.23 17.50 14.74
N LYS A 136 -12.28 16.69 15.21
CA LYS A 136 -12.48 15.58 16.14
C LYS A 136 -11.26 15.49 17.02
N GLU A 137 -11.46 15.01 18.23
CA GLU A 137 -10.38 14.68 19.15
C GLU A 137 -10.09 13.17 19.11
N LYS A 138 -8.86 12.80 19.49
CA LYS A 138 -8.50 11.38 19.65
C LYS A 138 -9.29 10.83 20.84
N PRO A 139 -10.00 9.70 20.69
CA PRO A 139 -10.70 9.10 21.81
C PRO A 139 -9.69 8.73 22.90
N ARG A 140 -10.01 9.08 24.14
CA ARG A 140 -9.25 8.63 25.30
C ARG A 140 -9.63 7.18 25.57
N SER A 141 -8.63 6.31 25.69
CA SER A 141 -8.79 4.97 26.25
C SER A 141 -8.87 5.05 27.77
#